data_AF-A2Z291-F1
#
_entry.id   AF-A2Z291-F1
#
_cell.length_a   1.000
_cell.length_b   1.000
_cell.length_c   1.000
_cell.angle_alpha   90.00
_cell.angle_beta   90.00
_cell.angle_gamma   90.00
#
_symmetry.space_group_name_H-M   'P 1'
#
loop_
_entity.id
_entity.type
_entity.pdbx_description
1 polymer ?
#
loop_
_entity_poly.entity_id
_entity_poly.type
_entity_poly.pdbx_seq_one_letter_code
_entity_poly.pdbx_strand_id
1 'polypeptide(L)'
;MKENKLIDLLDDQIKNNENMGFLEEIAELSRQCLEMSGVDRPSMKEVRDKLDRLRKVIEHPWTHDNPEELESLLGESSCVVISEVESTGNFSIERKVVKGLESGR
;
A
#
# COMPACT_ATOMS: atom_id res chain seq x y z
N MET A 1 17.49 13.00 -6.07
CA MET A 1 17.31 14.06 -5.06
C MET A 1 18.61 14.84 -5.02
N LYS A 2 18.60 16.18 -4.95
CA LYS A 2 19.85 16.89 -4.68
C LYS A 2 20.26 16.47 -3.26
N GLU A 3 21.45 15.89 -3.11
CA GLU A 3 21.98 15.43 -1.81
C GLU A 3 21.69 16.53 -0.77
N ASN A 4 21.14 16.14 0.39
CA ASN A 4 20.83 17.00 1.54
C ASN A 4 19.42 17.66 1.65
N LYS A 5 18.43 17.35 0.80
CA LYS A 5 17.05 17.88 0.96
C LYS A 5 16.07 16.99 1.73
N LEU A 6 16.38 15.71 1.91
CA LEU A 6 15.40 14.79 2.51
C LEU A 6 15.09 15.18 3.96
N ILE A 7 16.12 15.52 4.74
CA ILE A 7 15.98 15.91 6.15
C ILE A 7 15.09 17.14 6.31
N ASP A 8 15.14 18.08 5.35
CA ASP A 8 14.32 19.29 5.40
C ASP A 8 12.83 19.02 5.11
N LEU A 9 12.50 17.91 4.44
CA LEU A 9 11.14 17.53 4.07
C LEU A 9 10.44 16.66 5.11
N LEU A 10 11.21 15.99 5.96
CA LEU A 10 10.68 15.10 6.99
C LEU A 10 10.13 15.92 8.16
N ASP A 11 9.05 15.44 8.78
CA ASP A 11 8.60 15.95 10.06
C ASP A 11 9.58 15.56 11.18
N ASP A 12 9.69 16.40 12.20
CA ASP A 12 10.61 16.15 13.33
C ASP A 12 10.28 14.85 14.09
N GLN A 13 9.03 14.40 14.04
CA GLN A 13 8.59 13.11 14.60
C GLN A 13 9.12 11.89 13.81
N ILE A 14 9.53 12.10 12.55
CA ILE A 14 10.00 11.05 11.64
C ILE A 14 11.53 11.09 11.51
N LYS A 15 12.15 12.26 11.76
CA LYS A 15 13.61 12.44 11.75
C LYS A 15 14.27 11.65 12.88
N ASN A 16 14.56 10.40 12.59
CA ASN A 16 15.30 9.53 13.48
C ASN A 16 16.50 8.95 12.76
N ASN A 17 17.70 9.11 13.33
CA ASN A 17 18.95 8.75 12.67
C ASN A 17 19.06 7.24 12.41
N GLU A 18 18.47 6.40 13.26
CA GLU A 18 18.42 4.94 13.05
C GLU A 18 17.58 4.54 11.83
N ASN A 19 16.57 5.33 11.46
CA ASN A 19 15.68 5.04 10.33
C ASN A 19 16.06 5.77 9.04
N MET A 20 17.07 6.65 9.08
CA MET A 20 17.41 7.54 7.98
C MET A 20 17.76 6.77 6.70
N GLY A 21 18.47 5.65 6.79
CA GLY A 21 18.78 4.81 5.62
C GLY A 21 17.54 4.26 4.91
N PHE A 22 16.51 3.86 5.66
CA PHE A 22 15.24 3.42 5.05
C PHE A 22 14.49 4.59 4.42
N LEU A 23 14.46 5.74 5.09
CA LEU A 23 13.82 6.94 4.57
C LEU A 23 14.47 7.42 3.26
N GLU A 24 15.80 7.30 3.14
CA GLU A 24 16.53 7.57 1.90
C GLU A 24 16.12 6.62 0.78
N GLU A 25 16.00 5.32 1.07
CA GLU A 25 15.57 4.34 0.07
C GLU A 25 14.12 4.56 -0.40
N ILE A 26 13.23 4.91 0.53
CA ILE A 26 11.84 5.28 0.23
C ILE A 26 11.80 6.55 -0.61
N ALA A 27 12.58 7.58 -0.24
CA ALA A 27 12.64 8.84 -0.96
C ALA A 27 13.15 8.65 -2.39
N GLU A 28 14.14 7.78 -2.59
CA GLU A 28 14.64 7.45 -3.93
C GLU A 28 13.59 6.66 -4.73
N LEU A 29 12.87 5.73 -4.11
CA LEU A 29 11.75 5.04 -4.77
C LEU A 29 10.64 6.03 -5.17
N SER A 30 10.25 6.95 -4.29
CA SER A 30 9.29 8.01 -4.61
C SER A 30 9.78 8.88 -5.77
N ARG A 31 11.08 9.22 -5.81
CA ARG A 31 11.66 9.96 -6.92
C ARG A 31 11.52 9.22 -8.24
N GLN A 32 11.80 7.91 -8.27
CA GLN A 32 11.64 7.07 -9.46
C GLN A 32 10.18 6.99 -9.93
N CYS A 33 9.23 6.86 -9.01
CA CYS A 33 7.80 6.87 -9.32
C CYS A 33 7.31 8.20 -9.91
N LEU A 34 7.98 9.30 -9.58
CA LEU A 34 7.66 10.66 -10.03
C LEU A 34 8.44 11.07 -11.29
N GLU A 35 9.12 10.14 -11.96
CA GLU A 35 9.86 10.45 -13.18
C GLU A 35 8.92 11.02 -14.25
N MET A 36 9.40 12.04 -14.96
CA MET A 36 8.59 12.79 -15.94
C MET A 36 8.16 11.88 -17.09
N SER A 37 9.07 11.01 -17.49
CA SER A 37 8.86 9.98 -18.49
C SER A 37 8.22 8.76 -17.84
N GLY A 38 7.06 8.34 -18.36
CA GLY A 38 6.34 7.18 -17.84
C GLY A 38 7.07 5.85 -18.04
N VAL A 39 7.96 5.76 -19.03
CA VAL A 39 8.73 4.53 -19.31
C VAL A 39 9.86 4.30 -18.30
N ASP A 40 10.31 5.35 -17.64
CA ASP A 40 11.37 5.30 -16.63
C ASP A 40 10.80 5.06 -15.22
N ARG A 41 9.47 5.09 -15.08
CA ARG A 41 8.82 4.77 -13.81
C ARG A 41 8.88 3.27 -13.56
N PRO A 42 9.14 2.85 -12.31
CA PRO A 42 9.10 1.44 -11.94
C PRO A 42 7.67 0.90 -12.07
N SER A 43 7.55 -0.39 -12.34
CA SER A 43 6.26 -1.08 -12.29
C SER A 43 5.76 -1.15 -10.85
N MET A 44 4.45 -1.20 -10.66
CA MET A 44 3.86 -1.38 -9.32
C MET A 44 4.30 -2.67 -8.62
N LYS A 45 4.69 -3.69 -9.40
CA LYS A 45 5.29 -4.91 -8.87
C LYS A 45 6.63 -4.60 -8.20
N GLU A 46 7.52 -3.88 -8.88
CA GLU A 46 8.82 -3.48 -8.34
C GLU A 46 8.69 -2.55 -7.14
N VAL A 47 7.74 -1.60 -7.19
CA VAL A 47 7.43 -0.71 -6.06
C VAL A 47 7.00 -1.53 -4.84
N ARG A 48 6.05 -2.45 -5.01
CA ARG A 48 5.59 -3.33 -3.93
C ARG A 48 6.73 -4.17 -3.36
N ASP A 49 7.50 -4.82 -4.23
CA ASP A 49 8.55 -5.74 -3.80
C ASP A 49 9.66 -4.99 -3.03
N LYS A 50 9.99 -3.75 -3.41
CA LYS A 50 10.94 -2.90 -2.70
C LYS A 50 10.41 -2.43 -1.34
N LEU A 51 9.14 -2.03 -1.27
CA LEU A 51 8.49 -1.66 0.00
C LEU A 51 8.33 -2.84 0.96
N ASP A 52 8.00 -4.03 0.45
CA ASP A 52 7.89 -5.25 1.25
C ASP A 52 9.23 -5.62 1.90
N ARG A 53 10.33 -5.47 1.15
CA ARG A 53 11.69 -5.65 1.69
C ARG A 53 11.97 -4.68 2.82
N LEU A 54 11.68 -3.39 2.63
CA LEU A 54 11.88 -2.35 3.65
C LEU A 54 11.06 -2.61 4.91
N ARG A 55 9.79 -2.99 4.73
CA ARG A 55 8.87 -3.34 5.83
C ARG A 55 9.40 -4.49 6.68
N LYS A 56 9.97 -5.53 6.06
CA LYS A 56 10.48 -6.72 6.78
C LYS A 56 11.69 -6.44 7.66
N VAL A 57 12.47 -5.41 7.33
CA VAL A 57 13.67 -5.04 8.11
C VAL A 57 13.30 -4.17 9.30
N ILE A 58 12.23 -3.39 9.18
CA ILE A 58 11.71 -2.56 10.27
C ILE A 58 10.73 -3.43 11.06
N GLU A 59 11.17 -4.00 12.20
CA GLU A 59 10.24 -4.57 13.19
C GLU A 59 9.40 -3.43 13.79
N HIS A 60 8.41 -2.96 13.04
CA HIS A 60 7.54 -1.88 13.48
C HIS A 60 6.41 -2.46 14.32
N PRO A 61 6.01 -1.85 15.43
CA PRO A 61 4.86 -2.29 16.23
C PRO A 61 3.57 -2.55 15.42
N TRP A 62 3.39 -1.87 14.27
CA TRP A 62 2.27 -2.07 13.34
C TRP A 62 2.25 -3.44 12.63
N THR A 63 3.33 -4.24 12.71
CA THR A 63 3.29 -5.64 12.24
C THR A 63 2.75 -6.60 13.29
N HIS A 64 2.52 -6.12 14.53
CA HIS A 64 1.87 -6.87 15.60
C HIS A 64 0.37 -6.59 15.71
N ASP A 65 -0.26 -6.05 14.66
CA ASP A 65 -1.69 -5.77 14.72
C ASP A 65 -2.50 -7.02 14.38
N ASN A 66 -3.09 -7.57 15.45
CA ASN A 66 -4.27 -8.39 15.54
C ASN A 66 -4.86 -8.84 14.18
N PRO A 67 -4.66 -10.10 13.75
CA PRO A 67 -5.12 -10.57 12.44
C PRO A 67 -6.63 -10.38 12.21
N GLU A 68 -7.41 -10.34 13.29
CA GLU A 68 -8.86 -10.13 13.29
C GLU A 68 -9.29 -8.70 12.85
N GLU A 69 -8.49 -7.67 13.12
CA GLU A 69 -8.77 -6.30 12.64
C GLU A 69 -8.50 -6.16 11.14
N LEU A 70 -7.44 -6.82 10.64
CA LEU A 70 -7.13 -6.86 9.21
C LEU A 70 -8.24 -7.56 8.42
N GLU A 71 -8.80 -8.64 8.97
CA GLU A 71 -9.88 -9.42 8.37
C GLU A 71 -11.21 -8.64 8.35
N SER A 72 -11.46 -7.85 9.39
CA SER A 72 -12.62 -6.94 9.48
C SER A 72 -12.55 -5.78 8.48
N LEU A 73 -11.35 -5.26 8.20
CA LEU A 73 -11.14 -4.16 7.25
C LEU A 73 -11.14 -4.59 5.79
N LEU A 74 -10.68 -5.80 5.49
CA LEU A 74 -10.64 -6.34 4.13
C LEU A 74 -12.01 -6.83 3.64
N GLY A 75 -12.97 -7.04 4.56
CA GLY A 75 -14.20 -7.76 4.26
C GLY A 75 -13.90 -9.21 3.87
N GLU A 76 -14.86 -10.12 4.06
CA GLU A 76 -14.67 -11.54 3.76
C GLU A 76 -14.10 -11.73 2.34
N SER A 77 -12.82 -12.12 2.28
CA SER A 77 -12.13 -12.42 1.03
C SER A 77 -12.76 -13.66 0.42
N SER A 78 -13.75 -13.50 -0.47
CA SER A 78 -14.30 -14.60 -1.24
C SER A 78 -13.17 -15.22 -2.08
N CYS A 79 -12.74 -16.42 -1.70
CA CYS A 79 -11.73 -17.18 -2.41
C CYS A 79 -12.17 -17.42 -3.86
N VAL A 80 -11.48 -16.78 -4.82
CA VAL A 80 -11.58 -17.18 -6.23
C VAL A 80 -10.65 -18.37 -6.41
N VAL A 81 -11.23 -19.57 -6.49
CA VAL A 81 -10.51 -20.77 -6.90
C VAL A 81 -10.07 -20.56 -8.34
N ILE A 82 -8.76 -20.43 -8.57
CA ILE A 82 -8.18 -20.42 -9.92
C ILE A 82 -8.20 -21.86 -10.42
N SER A 83 -9.31 -22.26 -11.02
CA SER A 83 -9.35 -23.42 -11.91
C SER A 83 -9.03 -22.90 -13.32
N GLU A 84 -7.94 -23.37 -13.91
CA GLU A 84 -7.60 -23.11 -15.31
C GLU A 84 -8.77 -23.48 -16.23
N VAL A 85 -9.48 -22.49 -16.79
CA VAL A 85 -10.16 -22.61 -18.09
C VAL A 85 -10.53 -21.22 -18.65
N GLU A 86 -10.63 -21.20 -19.96
CA GLU A 86 -10.70 -20.11 -20.92
C GLU A 86 -11.70 -18.96 -20.67
N SER A 87 -11.25 -17.78 -21.09
CA SER A 87 -12.01 -16.65 -21.69
C SER A 87 -13.52 -16.52 -21.45
N THR A 88 -13.89 -15.29 -21.04
CA THR A 88 -15.22 -14.64 -21.08
C THR A 88 -16.17 -14.98 -19.94
N GLY A 89 -16.32 -14.05 -18.99
CA GLY A 89 -17.29 -14.15 -17.90
C GLY A 89 -17.56 -12.81 -17.21
N ASN A 90 -18.53 -12.08 -17.75
CA ASN A 90 -19.30 -10.94 -17.24
C ASN A 90 -19.20 -10.66 -15.72
N PHE A 91 -18.91 -9.41 -15.34
CA PHE A 91 -19.15 -8.94 -13.98
C PHE A 91 -20.60 -8.42 -13.85
N SER A 92 -21.45 -9.20 -13.18
CA SER A 92 -22.77 -8.73 -12.74
C SER A 92 -22.62 -7.93 -11.45
N ILE A 93 -22.89 -6.63 -11.49
CA ILE A 93 -23.01 -5.81 -10.29
C ILE A 93 -24.47 -5.91 -9.81
N GLU A 94 -24.74 -6.80 -8.86
CA GLU A 94 -26.01 -6.74 -8.12
C GLU A 94 -25.96 -5.59 -7.12
N ARG A 95 -26.73 -4.54 -7.40
CA ARG A 95 -26.96 -3.44 -6.44
C ARG A 95 -27.93 -3.92 -5.36
N LYS A 96 -27.43 -4.43 -4.24
CA LYS A 96 -28.25 -4.51 -3.01
C LYS A 96 -28.39 -3.11 -2.42
N VAL A 97 -29.56 -2.52 -2.65
CA VAL A 97 -29.99 -1.26 -2.03
C VAL A 97 -30.11 -1.49 -0.52
N VAL A 98 -29.31 -0.76 0.26
CA VAL A 98 -29.47 -0.69 1.72
C VAL A 98 -30.80 0.02 1.99
N LYS A 99 -31.86 -0.74 2.29
CA LYS A 99 -33.10 -0.17 2.84
C LYS A 99 -32.88 0.06 4.33
N GLY A 100 -33.01 1.31 4.77
CA GLY A 100 -33.34 1.63 6.15
C GLY A 100 -32.32 2.49 6.89
N LEU A 101 -32.15 3.75 6.49
CA LEU A 101 -31.89 4.81 7.46
C LEU A 101 -33.25 5.38 7.87
N GLU A 102 -33.93 4.75 8.82
CA GLU A 102 -35.05 5.40 9.48
C GLU A 102 -34.45 6.36 10.52
N SER A 103 -34.52 7.65 10.19
CA SER A 103 -34.09 8.77 11.01
C SER A 103 -34.82 8.74 12.35
N GLY A 104 -34.05 8.72 13.44
CA GLY A 104 -34.57 8.94 14.79
C GLY A 104 -35.33 10.25 14.90
N ARG A 105 -36.40 10.22 15.69
CA ARG A 105 -37.04 11.41 16.28
C ARG A 105 -36.82 11.38 17.78
#